data_AF-A0A1K1LKW2-F1
#
_entry.id   AF-A0A1K1LKW2-F1
#
_cell.length_a   1.000
_cell.length_b   1.000
_cell.length_c   1.000
_cell.angle_alpha   90.00
_cell.angle_beta   90.00
_cell.angle_gamma   90.00
#
_symmetry.space_group_name_H-M   'P 1'
#
loop_
_entity.id
_entity.type
_entity.pdbx_description
1 polymer ?
#
loop_
_entity_poly.entity_id
_entity_poly.type
_entity_poly.pdbx_seq_one_letter_code
_entity_poly.pdbx_strand_id
1 'polypeptide(L)'
;MTSDAQSAAEVAAGRGEGTAAEFVNAWVNVVLDDRNWALAMGVSTSELRLATAQHFIVRAQQLGVLEVPDDGRDEVAADLASVDTDHPLWNFYATYFLDSFDDVRGRQLAHSTRPRPIDVEHEGVLLIDYASSPGELMTVDGQEMKQLRAEHPPQPQWPLVARRVSHGWLLASFREQLPQPGWPPFLG
;
A
#
# COMPACT_ATOMS: atom_id res chain seq x y z
N MET A 1 27.32 -11.36 20.40
CA MET A 1 26.49 -11.57 19.19
C MET A 1 25.16 -12.14 19.65
N THR A 2 24.20 -11.27 19.93
CA THR A 2 22.79 -11.68 20.13
C THR A 2 22.26 -12.14 18.78
N SER A 3 21.72 -13.35 18.74
CA SER A 3 21.14 -13.91 17.52
C SER A 3 19.95 -13.03 17.10
N ASP A 4 20.00 -12.45 15.90
CA ASP A 4 18.89 -11.76 15.23
C ASP A 4 17.77 -12.71 14.78
N ALA A 5 17.75 -13.97 15.25
CA ALA A 5 16.69 -14.91 14.95
C ALA A 5 15.40 -14.49 15.66
N GLN A 6 14.35 -14.25 14.88
CA GLN A 6 12.99 -14.03 15.41
C GLN A 6 12.53 -15.26 16.19
N SER A 7 11.89 -15.03 17.32
CA SER A 7 11.18 -16.08 18.05
C SER A 7 9.93 -16.50 17.27
N ALA A 8 9.51 -17.76 17.44
CA ALA A 8 8.26 -18.26 16.85
C ALA A 8 7.04 -17.43 17.28
N ALA A 9 7.05 -16.86 18.49
CA ALA A 9 6.00 -15.99 19.00
C ALA A 9 5.94 -14.64 18.26
N GLU A 10 7.08 -14.04 17.89
CA GLU A 10 7.12 -12.81 17.10
C GLU A 10 6.62 -13.05 15.66
N VAL A 11 6.96 -14.20 15.08
CA VAL A 11 6.46 -14.60 13.76
C VAL A 11 4.94 -14.85 13.80
N ALA A 12 4.45 -15.51 14.85
CA ALA A 12 3.01 -15.76 15.04
C ALA A 12 2.23 -14.47 15.33
N ALA A 13 2.79 -13.51 16.07
CA ALA A 13 2.11 -12.23 16.35
C ALA A 13 1.86 -11.39 15.08
N GLY A 14 2.72 -11.52 14.07
CA GLY A 14 2.51 -10.92 12.75
C GLY A 14 1.54 -11.68 11.85
N ARG A 15 1.09 -12.87 12.28
CA ARG A 15 0.35 -13.86 11.48
C ARG A 15 -0.90 -14.32 12.23
N GLY A 16 -1.99 -13.62 11.99
CA GLY A 16 -3.26 -13.97 12.58
C GLY A 16 -4.38 -13.18 11.95
N GLU A 17 -5.59 -13.67 12.16
CA GLU A 17 -6.80 -12.95 11.77
C GLU A 17 -6.80 -11.55 12.41
N GLY A 18 -6.95 -10.53 11.59
CA GLY A 18 -7.01 -9.14 12.02
C GLY A 18 -5.66 -8.44 12.20
N THR A 19 -4.55 -8.97 11.65
CA THR A 19 -3.26 -8.25 11.61
C THR A 19 -3.18 -7.26 10.44
N ALA A 20 -2.26 -6.29 10.54
CA ALA A 20 -1.98 -5.35 9.46
C ALA A 20 -1.48 -6.06 8.19
N ALA A 21 -0.67 -7.11 8.36
CA ALA A 21 -0.12 -7.88 7.24
C ALA A 21 -1.21 -8.62 6.46
N GLU A 22 -2.17 -9.26 7.14
CA GLU A 22 -3.32 -9.90 6.48
C GLU A 22 -4.14 -8.87 5.69
N PHE A 23 -4.48 -7.75 6.33
CA PHE A 23 -5.20 -6.66 5.68
C PHE A 23 -4.47 -6.14 4.43
N VAL A 24 -3.17 -5.89 4.55
CA VAL A 24 -2.36 -5.39 3.43
C VAL A 24 -2.31 -6.40 2.28
N ASN A 25 -2.15 -7.70 2.55
CA ASN A 25 -2.20 -8.71 1.48
C ASN A 25 -3.57 -8.72 0.78
N ALA A 26 -4.67 -8.60 1.54
CA ALA A 26 -6.01 -8.50 0.97
C ALA A 26 -6.15 -7.25 0.08
N TRP A 27 -5.65 -6.10 0.54
CA TRP A 27 -5.64 -4.86 -0.25
C TRP A 27 -4.82 -5.01 -1.54
N VAL A 28 -3.66 -5.63 -1.47
CA VAL A 28 -2.79 -5.88 -2.63
C VAL A 28 -3.49 -6.75 -3.67
N ASN A 29 -4.17 -7.82 -3.25
CA ASN A 29 -4.95 -8.67 -4.16
C ASN A 29 -6.05 -7.88 -4.87
N VAL A 30 -6.76 -7.00 -4.15
CA VAL A 30 -7.79 -6.12 -4.74
C VAL A 30 -7.21 -5.22 -5.83
N VAL A 31 -6.00 -4.70 -5.64
CA VAL A 31 -5.34 -3.80 -6.61
C VAL A 31 -4.72 -4.58 -7.77
N LEU A 32 -3.94 -5.61 -7.50
CA LEU A 32 -3.13 -6.29 -8.52
C LEU A 32 -3.91 -7.35 -9.30
N ASP A 33 -4.76 -8.11 -8.61
CA ASP A 33 -5.47 -9.25 -9.19
C ASP A 33 -6.89 -8.85 -9.61
N ASP A 34 -7.69 -8.29 -8.70
CA ASP A 34 -9.08 -7.90 -9.00
C ASP A 34 -9.17 -6.60 -9.80
N ARG A 35 -8.08 -5.81 -9.82
CA ARG A 35 -8.00 -4.47 -10.44
C ARG A 35 -9.17 -3.56 -10.04
N ASN A 36 -9.59 -3.63 -8.79
CA ASN A 36 -10.73 -2.90 -8.26
C ASN A 36 -10.27 -1.70 -7.40
N TRP A 37 -9.97 -0.59 -8.08
CA TRP A 37 -9.51 0.63 -7.42
C TRP A 37 -10.54 1.23 -6.46
N ALA A 38 -11.84 1.10 -6.78
CA ALA A 38 -12.91 1.60 -5.92
C ALA A 38 -12.91 0.91 -4.56
N LEU A 39 -12.79 -0.42 -4.54
CA LEU A 39 -12.70 -1.19 -3.30
C LEU A 39 -11.40 -0.87 -2.55
N ALA A 40 -10.27 -0.82 -3.27
CA ALA A 40 -8.97 -0.48 -2.68
C ALA A 40 -8.99 0.87 -1.97
N MET A 41 -9.56 1.91 -2.60
CA MET A 41 -9.71 3.23 -1.99
C MET A 41 -10.81 3.27 -0.94
N GLY A 42 -11.88 2.49 -1.08
CA GLY A 42 -12.94 2.38 -0.07
C GLY A 42 -12.44 1.97 1.32
N VAL A 43 -11.31 1.24 1.38
CA VAL A 43 -10.65 0.81 2.63
C VAL A 43 -9.34 1.57 2.92
N SER A 44 -9.16 2.74 2.32
CA SER A 44 -8.03 3.65 2.60
C SER A 44 -8.44 4.83 3.46
N THR A 45 -7.47 5.45 4.13
CA THR A 45 -7.70 6.70 4.89
C THR A 45 -8.13 7.84 3.98
N SER A 46 -8.89 8.79 4.52
CA SER A 46 -9.29 10.02 3.81
C SER A 46 -8.10 10.80 3.26
N GLU A 47 -7.03 10.86 4.02
CA GLU A 47 -5.80 11.57 3.72
C GLU A 47 -5.07 10.92 2.53
N LEU A 48 -4.98 9.59 2.51
CA LEU A 48 -4.41 8.86 1.38
C LEU A 48 -5.25 9.07 0.13
N ARG A 49 -6.58 8.93 0.22
CA ARG A 49 -7.47 9.14 -0.94
C ARG A 49 -7.34 10.53 -1.53
N LEU A 50 -7.34 11.56 -0.68
CA LEU A 50 -7.26 12.94 -1.14
C LEU A 50 -5.90 13.26 -1.77
N ALA A 51 -4.79 12.89 -1.11
CA ALA A 51 -3.46 13.10 -1.67
C ALA A 51 -3.28 12.36 -3.01
N THR A 52 -3.85 11.16 -3.13
CA THR A 52 -3.84 10.35 -4.36
C THR A 52 -4.62 11.02 -5.50
N ALA A 53 -5.83 11.51 -5.23
CA ALA A 53 -6.63 12.26 -6.20
C ALA A 53 -5.94 13.56 -6.66
N GLN A 54 -5.39 14.33 -5.72
CA GLN A 54 -4.62 15.54 -6.02
C GLN A 54 -3.37 15.23 -6.86
N HIS A 55 -2.65 14.15 -6.53
CA HIS A 55 -1.47 13.74 -7.29
C HIS A 55 -1.81 13.41 -8.74
N PHE A 56 -2.92 12.68 -8.97
CA PHE A 56 -3.40 12.41 -10.31
C PHE A 56 -3.68 13.69 -11.10
N ILE A 57 -4.40 14.66 -10.50
CA ILE A 57 -4.72 15.93 -11.17
C ILE A 57 -3.44 16.67 -11.57
N VAL A 58 -2.50 16.85 -10.64
CA VAL A 58 -1.20 17.51 -10.92
C VAL A 58 -0.49 16.79 -12.06
N ARG A 59 -0.42 15.45 -12.00
CA ARG A 59 0.32 14.69 -12.99
C ARG A 59 -0.34 14.70 -14.37
N ALA A 60 -1.66 14.58 -14.43
CA ALA A 60 -2.42 14.62 -15.67
C ALA A 60 -2.33 16.00 -16.35
N GLN A 61 -2.33 17.09 -15.57
CA GLN A 61 -2.10 18.44 -16.08
C GLN A 61 -0.67 18.64 -16.59
N GLN A 62 0.34 18.16 -15.86
CA GLN A 62 1.74 18.21 -16.31
C GLN A 62 1.97 17.45 -17.63
N LEU A 63 1.22 16.37 -17.85
CA LEU A 63 1.24 15.58 -19.08
C LEU A 63 0.36 16.17 -20.21
N GLY A 64 -0.43 17.22 -19.92
CA GLY A 64 -1.32 17.85 -20.90
C GLY A 64 -2.54 17.00 -21.31
N VAL A 65 -2.91 16.00 -20.50
CA VAL A 65 -4.03 15.08 -20.79
C VAL A 65 -5.30 15.40 -20.00
N LEU A 66 -5.21 16.39 -19.11
CA LEU A 66 -6.32 16.90 -18.32
C LEU A 66 -6.15 18.41 -18.12
N GLU A 67 -7.22 19.16 -18.34
CA GLU A 67 -7.30 20.58 -18.01
C GLU A 67 -8.38 20.77 -16.94
N VAL A 68 -7.96 21.18 -15.74
CA VAL A 68 -8.86 21.55 -14.64
C VAL A 68 -8.45 22.95 -14.18
N PRO A 69 -9.35 23.94 -14.23
CA PRO A 69 -9.11 25.27 -13.68
C PRO A 69 -8.68 25.20 -12.20
N ASP A 70 -7.77 26.09 -11.78
CA ASP A 70 -7.22 26.09 -10.42
C ASP A 70 -8.30 26.18 -9.34
N ASP A 71 -9.37 26.93 -9.59
CA ASP A 71 -10.54 27.09 -8.72
C ASP A 71 -11.46 25.85 -8.67
N GLY A 72 -11.36 24.94 -9.63
CA GLY A 72 -12.11 23.68 -9.66
C GLY A 72 -11.31 22.44 -9.19
N ARG A 73 -10.00 22.57 -8.96
CA ARG A 73 -9.14 21.42 -8.62
C ARG A 73 -9.52 20.75 -7.31
N ASP A 74 -9.88 21.54 -6.29
CA ASP A 74 -10.25 21.01 -4.97
C ASP A 74 -11.55 20.20 -5.02
N GLU A 75 -12.55 20.67 -5.76
CA GLU A 75 -13.83 19.98 -5.95
C GLU A 75 -13.62 18.64 -6.68
N VAL A 76 -12.91 18.67 -7.81
CA VAL A 76 -12.59 17.45 -8.56
C VAL A 76 -11.77 16.46 -7.72
N ALA A 77 -10.82 16.95 -6.92
CA ALA A 77 -10.04 16.09 -6.03
C ALA A 77 -10.91 15.46 -4.93
N ALA A 78 -11.85 16.22 -4.36
CA ALA A 78 -12.76 15.73 -3.33
C ALA A 78 -13.71 14.67 -3.88
N ASP A 79 -14.28 14.87 -5.07
CA ASP A 79 -15.17 13.91 -5.72
C ASP A 79 -14.45 12.59 -6.00
N LEU A 80 -13.26 12.64 -6.59
CA LEU A 80 -12.41 11.45 -6.80
C LEU A 80 -11.99 10.79 -5.47
N ALA A 81 -11.69 11.58 -4.43
CA ALA A 81 -11.32 11.05 -3.12
C ALA A 81 -12.52 10.42 -2.37
N SER A 82 -13.75 10.79 -2.72
CA SER A 82 -14.97 10.23 -2.14
C SER A 82 -15.31 8.83 -2.66
N VAL A 83 -14.57 8.35 -3.67
CA VAL A 83 -14.84 7.09 -4.39
C VAL A 83 -16.13 7.19 -5.21
N ASP A 84 -16.43 8.38 -5.75
CA ASP A 84 -17.53 8.56 -6.70
C ASP A 84 -17.18 7.95 -8.06
N THR A 85 -17.66 6.73 -8.29
CA THR A 85 -17.41 5.99 -9.53
C THR A 85 -18.16 6.55 -10.73
N ASP A 86 -19.16 7.42 -10.52
CA ASP A 86 -19.94 8.05 -11.57
C ASP A 86 -19.28 9.35 -12.08
N HIS A 87 -18.27 9.86 -11.37
CA HIS A 87 -17.52 11.04 -11.78
C HIS A 87 -16.85 10.82 -13.15
N PRO A 88 -16.92 11.77 -14.11
CA PRO A 88 -16.42 11.58 -15.48
C PRO A 88 -14.95 11.20 -15.60
N LEU A 89 -14.11 11.64 -14.64
CA LEU A 89 -12.68 11.32 -14.60
C LEU A 89 -12.36 10.00 -13.88
N TRP A 90 -13.35 9.33 -13.26
CA TRP A 90 -13.12 8.17 -12.40
C TRP A 90 -12.34 7.06 -13.09
N ASN A 91 -12.80 6.63 -14.27
CA ASN A 91 -12.16 5.54 -15.01
C ASN A 91 -10.71 5.86 -15.38
N PHE A 92 -10.43 7.12 -15.72
CA PHE A 92 -9.08 7.55 -16.06
C PHE A 92 -8.17 7.58 -14.81
N TYR A 93 -8.68 8.13 -13.70
CA TYR A 93 -8.03 8.12 -12.40
C TYR A 93 -7.69 6.70 -11.90
N ALA A 94 -8.68 5.80 -11.93
CA ALA A 94 -8.52 4.42 -11.50
C ALA A 94 -7.50 3.66 -12.36
N THR A 95 -7.62 3.78 -13.69
CA THR A 95 -6.69 3.12 -14.62
C THR A 95 -5.26 3.63 -14.41
N TYR A 96 -5.07 4.95 -14.29
CA TYR A 96 -3.76 5.55 -14.05
C TYR A 96 -3.05 4.94 -12.84
N PHE A 97 -3.74 4.79 -11.71
CA PHE A 97 -3.14 4.21 -10.51
C PHE A 97 -2.96 2.70 -10.60
N LEU A 98 -3.93 1.96 -11.13
CA LEU A 98 -3.79 0.52 -11.30
C LEU A 98 -2.59 0.18 -12.21
N ASP A 99 -2.39 0.94 -13.28
CA ASP A 99 -1.23 0.78 -14.18
C ASP A 99 0.08 1.18 -13.50
N SER A 100 0.05 2.09 -12.53
CA SER A 100 1.26 2.48 -11.77
C SER A 100 1.83 1.34 -10.91
N PHE A 101 1.05 0.28 -10.67
CA PHE A 101 1.47 -0.93 -9.96
C PHE A 101 1.79 -2.10 -10.89
N ASP A 102 1.82 -1.90 -12.21
CA ASP A 102 2.11 -2.99 -13.15
C ASP A 102 3.54 -3.54 -13.01
N ASP A 103 4.49 -2.77 -12.46
CA ASP A 103 5.86 -3.23 -12.24
C ASP A 103 5.94 -4.34 -11.18
N VAL A 104 5.04 -4.32 -10.19
CA VAL A 104 4.92 -5.33 -9.11
C VAL A 104 3.89 -6.41 -9.40
N ARG A 105 3.10 -6.26 -10.46
CA ARG A 105 2.09 -7.23 -10.87
C ARG A 105 2.72 -8.56 -11.30
N GLY A 106 2.12 -9.68 -10.87
CA GLY A 106 2.61 -11.03 -11.16
C GLY A 106 3.86 -11.46 -10.38
N ARG A 107 4.41 -10.58 -9.52
CA ARG A 107 5.45 -10.96 -8.57
C ARG A 107 4.86 -11.81 -7.45
N GLN A 108 5.68 -12.70 -6.88
CA GLN A 108 5.26 -13.51 -5.74
C GLN A 108 5.48 -12.71 -4.45
N LEU A 109 4.57 -11.78 -4.15
CA LEU A 109 4.73 -10.89 -3.01
C LEU A 109 4.51 -11.64 -1.69
N ALA A 110 5.46 -11.50 -0.76
CA ALA A 110 5.35 -11.95 0.61
C ALA A 110 5.61 -10.77 1.56
N HIS A 111 5.03 -10.80 2.76
CA HIS A 111 5.28 -9.77 3.78
C HIS A 111 6.34 -10.21 4.78
N SER A 112 7.06 -9.25 5.36
CA SER A 112 7.97 -9.53 6.47
C SER A 112 7.20 -9.95 7.73
N THR A 113 7.76 -10.88 8.51
CA THR A 113 7.13 -11.44 9.72
C THR A 113 7.39 -10.66 11.00
N ARG A 114 7.97 -9.46 10.90
CA ARG A 114 8.17 -8.59 12.06
C ARG A 114 7.19 -7.43 11.99
N PRO A 115 6.33 -7.23 13.00
CA PRO A 115 5.55 -5.99 13.12
C PRO A 115 6.49 -4.78 13.11
N ARG A 116 6.12 -3.73 12.38
CA ARG A 116 6.89 -2.47 12.29
C ARG A 116 6.02 -1.31 12.79
N PRO A 117 5.87 -1.14 14.10
CA PRO A 117 5.08 -0.03 14.64
C PRO A 117 5.73 1.29 14.23
N ILE A 118 4.92 2.20 13.68
CA ILE A 118 5.31 3.57 13.35
C ILE A 118 4.88 4.50 14.47
N ASP A 119 3.62 4.36 14.92
CA ASP A 119 3.07 5.01 16.09
C ASP A 119 1.99 4.12 16.76
N VAL A 120 1.13 4.69 17.61
CA VAL A 120 0.11 3.94 18.36
C VAL A 120 -1.03 3.41 17.49
N GLU A 121 -1.24 3.98 16.32
CA GLU A 121 -2.29 3.59 15.37
C GLU A 121 -1.71 2.98 14.09
N HIS A 122 -0.43 3.18 13.77
CA HIS A 122 0.13 2.80 12.48
C HIS A 122 1.14 1.66 12.56
N GLU A 123 1.00 0.72 11.62
CA GLU A 123 1.92 -0.39 11.43
C GLU A 123 2.38 -0.46 9.97
N GLY A 124 3.70 -0.52 9.78
CA GLY A 124 4.34 -0.74 8.49
C GLY A 124 4.33 -2.22 8.10
N VAL A 125 3.94 -2.50 6.86
CA VAL A 125 4.01 -3.82 6.24
C VAL A 125 4.96 -3.71 5.05
N LEU A 126 6.00 -4.55 5.08
CA LEU A 126 7.01 -4.58 4.02
C LEU A 126 6.74 -5.76 3.10
N LEU A 127 6.42 -5.49 1.84
CA LEU A 127 6.30 -6.52 0.82
C LEU A 127 7.60 -6.71 0.06
N ILE A 128 7.94 -7.97 -0.20
CA ILE A 128 9.13 -8.39 -0.95
C ILE A 128 8.73 -9.37 -2.04
N ASP A 129 9.41 -9.35 -3.18
CA ASP A 129 9.23 -10.35 -4.22
C ASP A 129 9.99 -11.63 -3.87
N TYR A 130 9.23 -12.60 -3.37
CA TYR A 130 9.73 -13.89 -2.93
C TYR A 130 10.49 -14.64 -4.00
N ALA A 131 10.10 -14.53 -5.28
CA ALA A 131 10.75 -15.29 -6.35
C ALA A 131 12.21 -14.83 -6.56
N SER A 132 12.47 -13.53 -6.40
CA SER A 132 13.78 -12.92 -6.62
C SER A 132 14.62 -12.78 -5.35
N SER A 133 14.05 -12.97 -4.16
CA SER A 133 14.76 -12.89 -2.88
C SER A 133 15.81 -14.01 -2.68
N PRO A 134 17.11 -13.72 -2.47
CA PRO A 134 18.02 -14.67 -1.83
C PRO A 134 17.57 -14.93 -0.38
N GLY A 135 17.24 -16.18 -0.07
CA GLY A 135 16.79 -16.61 1.26
C GLY A 135 16.35 -18.06 1.24
N GLU A 136 16.65 -18.80 2.31
CA GLU A 136 16.19 -20.18 2.46
C GLU A 136 14.68 -20.20 2.71
N LEU A 137 13.99 -21.13 2.03
CA LEU A 137 12.59 -21.40 2.28
C LEU A 137 12.47 -22.07 3.66
N MET A 138 11.59 -21.56 4.51
CA MET A 138 11.20 -22.15 5.78
C MET A 138 9.69 -22.30 5.82
N THR A 139 9.20 -23.40 6.40
CA THR A 139 7.77 -23.59 6.62
C THR A 139 7.42 -23.21 8.05
N VAL A 140 6.50 -22.27 8.23
CA VAL A 140 5.93 -21.92 9.54
C VAL A 140 4.43 -22.06 9.44
N ASP A 141 3.85 -22.87 10.32
CA ASP A 141 2.40 -23.15 10.37
C ASP A 141 1.81 -23.58 9.01
N GLY A 142 2.58 -24.36 8.24
CA GLY A 142 2.16 -24.89 6.94
C GLY A 142 2.31 -23.93 5.75
N GLN A 143 2.84 -22.72 5.96
CA GLN A 143 3.12 -21.76 4.88
C GLN A 143 4.63 -21.62 4.62
N GLU A 144 5.02 -21.64 3.35
CA GLU A 144 6.40 -21.38 2.93
C GLU A 144 6.74 -19.89 3.10
N MET A 145 7.96 -19.63 3.56
CA MET A 145 8.49 -18.29 3.83
C MET A 145 9.97 -18.20 3.51
N LYS A 146 10.50 -16.99 3.34
CA LYS A 146 11.93 -16.77 3.17
C LYS A 146 12.47 -16.09 4.40
N GLN A 147 13.48 -16.72 5.00
CA GLN A 147 14.24 -16.07 6.04
C GLN A 147 15.17 -15.05 5.38
N LEU A 148 14.82 -13.76 5.48
CA LEU A 148 15.70 -12.69 5.04
C LEU A 148 16.79 -12.46 6.09
N ARG A 149 18.04 -12.76 5.74
CA ARG A 149 19.22 -12.37 6.54
C ARG A 149 19.66 -10.96 6.18
N ALA A 150 20.11 -10.20 7.18
CA ALA A 150 20.57 -8.80 7.03
C ALA A 150 21.76 -8.63 6.05
N GLU A 151 22.44 -9.74 5.73
CA GLU A 151 23.62 -9.82 4.87
C GLU A 151 23.26 -9.93 3.37
N HIS A 152 21.98 -10.04 3.02
CA HIS A 152 21.54 -10.01 1.62
C HIS A 152 21.48 -8.58 1.07
N PRO A 153 21.77 -8.38 -0.24
CA PRO A 153 21.66 -7.07 -0.87
C PRO A 153 20.23 -6.52 -0.74
N PRO A 154 20.06 -5.18 -0.72
CA PRO A 154 18.76 -4.55 -0.60
C PRO A 154 17.87 -5.02 -1.75
N GLN A 155 16.76 -5.66 -1.38
CA GLN A 155 15.77 -6.14 -2.33
C GLN A 155 14.78 -5.02 -2.65
N PRO A 156 14.15 -5.04 -3.84
CA PRO A 156 13.00 -4.21 -4.11
C PRO A 156 11.95 -4.46 -3.04
N GLN A 157 11.68 -3.43 -2.25
CA GLN A 157 10.77 -3.45 -1.13
C GLN A 157 9.62 -2.51 -1.45
N TRP A 158 8.40 -2.97 -1.21
CA TRP A 158 7.22 -2.13 -1.30
C TRP A 158 6.66 -1.92 0.11
N PRO A 159 7.07 -0.82 0.79
CA PRO A 159 6.54 -0.49 2.10
C PRO A 159 5.11 0.02 1.97
N LEU A 160 4.22 -0.50 2.80
CA LEU A 160 2.83 -0.04 2.95
C LEU A 160 2.58 0.26 4.43
N VAL A 161 1.69 1.18 4.73
CA VAL A 161 1.31 1.49 6.12
C VAL A 161 -0.17 1.27 6.30
N ALA A 162 -0.53 0.49 7.31
CA ALA A 162 -1.90 0.31 7.75
C ALA A 162 -2.16 1.10 9.03
N ARG A 163 -3.34 1.74 9.13
CA ARG A 163 -3.83 2.42 10.33
C ARG A 163 -4.89 1.57 11.01
N ARG A 164 -4.73 1.32 12.30
CA ARG A 164 -5.70 0.64 13.15
C ARG A 164 -6.89 1.56 13.39
N VAL A 165 -8.08 1.01 13.19
CA VAL A 165 -9.36 1.63 13.57
C VAL A 165 -10.13 0.67 14.48
N SER A 166 -11.24 1.13 15.09
CA SER A 166 -11.97 0.38 16.12
C SER A 166 -12.33 -1.07 15.75
N HIS A 167 -12.57 -1.33 14.46
CA HIS A 167 -13.01 -2.64 13.96
C HIS A 167 -12.14 -3.22 12.83
N GLY A 168 -10.91 -2.73 12.66
CA GLY A 168 -10.04 -3.26 11.61
C GLY A 168 -8.88 -2.34 11.25
N TRP A 169 -8.57 -2.31 9.97
CA TRP A 169 -7.45 -1.57 9.41
C TRP A 169 -7.91 -0.77 8.19
N LEU A 170 -7.24 0.34 7.94
CA LEU A 170 -7.31 1.10 6.70
C LEU A 170 -5.91 1.22 6.11
N LEU A 171 -5.78 1.26 4.79
CA LEU A 171 -4.50 1.59 4.18
C LEU A 171 -4.25 3.10 4.34
N ALA A 172 -3.10 3.46 4.89
CA ALA A 172 -2.75 4.82 5.23
C ALA A 172 -1.63 5.41 4.37
N SER A 173 -0.74 4.59 3.81
CA SER A 173 0.31 5.08 2.91
C SER A 173 0.86 4.00 1.98
N PHE A 174 1.37 4.45 0.82
CA PHE A 174 2.16 3.64 -0.12
C PHE A 174 3.66 3.64 0.21
N ARG A 175 4.08 4.36 1.26
CA ARG A 175 5.45 4.44 1.77
C ARG A 175 5.47 4.53 3.30
N GLU A 176 6.66 4.58 3.90
CA GLU A 176 6.80 4.73 5.36
C GLU A 176 6.32 6.10 5.87
N GLN A 177 6.40 7.15 5.05
CA GLN A 177 5.88 8.47 5.40
C GLN A 177 4.37 8.54 5.11
N LEU A 178 3.62 9.18 6.00
CA LEU A 178 2.19 9.41 5.81
C LEU A 178 1.93 10.48 4.73
N PRO A 179 0.87 10.32 3.91
CA PRO A 179 0.53 11.28 2.87
C PRO A 179 0.12 12.64 3.45
N GLN A 180 0.42 13.71 2.71
CA GLN A 180 0.01 15.06 3.03
C GLN A 180 -0.76 15.64 1.85
N PRO A 181 -2.10 15.74 1.95
CA PRO A 181 -2.90 16.45 0.97
C PRO A 181 -2.49 17.91 0.83
N GLY A 182 -2.56 18.45 -0.38
CA GLY A 182 -2.23 19.84 -0.71
C GLY A 182 -1.86 20.02 -2.18
N TRP A 183 -1.42 21.23 -2.51
CA TRP A 183 -0.91 21.61 -3.83
C TRP A 183 0.48 22.23 -3.67
N PRO A 184 1.58 21.44 -3.76
CA PRO A 184 1.63 20.07 -4.27
C PRO A 184 1.25 18.99 -3.23
N PRO A 185 0.70 17.85 -3.69
CA PRO A 185 0.42 16.71 -2.82
C PRO A 185 1.68 15.89 -2.56
N PHE A 186 1.72 15.22 -1.41
CA PHE A 186 2.77 14.27 -1.05
C PHE A 186 2.14 12.91 -0.71
N LEU A 187 2.60 11.84 -1.37
CA LEU A 187 2.08 10.47 -1.20
C LEU A 187 2.84 9.61 -0.19
N GLY A 188 3.88 10.19 0.44
CA GLY A 188 4.95 9.43 1.08
C GLY A 188 6.12 9.24 0.13
#